data_AF-A0A1S4DHJ4-F1
#
_entry.id   AF-A0A1S4DHJ4-F1
#
_cell.length_a   1.000
_cell.length_b   1.000
_cell.length_c   1.000
_cell.angle_alpha   90.00
_cell.angle_beta   90.00
_cell.angle_gamma   90.00
#
_symmetry.space_group_name_H-M   'P 1'
#
loop_
_entity.id
_entity.type
_entity.pdbx_description
1 polymer ?
#
loop_
_entity_poly.entity_id
_entity_poly.type
_entity_poly.pdbx_seq_one_letter_code
_entity_poly.pdbx_strand_id
1 'polypeptide(L)'
;IRQIFDTLEGQNTDYSMKVTFFELYNEEITDLIALEEPSKSSEERQKKPLSLMEDGKGCVVVRGLEEEAVYSANDIYNLLERGAARRRTADTLLNKRSSRSHSVFSDKLTIYV
;
A
#
# COMPACT_ATOMS: atom_id res chain seq x y z
N ILE A 1 6.91 14.10 -0.76
CA ILE A 1 7.99 13.10 -0.55
C ILE A 1 9.33 13.79 -0.35
N ARG A 2 9.93 14.44 -1.37
CA ARG A 2 11.23 15.13 -1.20
C ARG A 2 11.26 16.11 -0.02
N GLN A 3 10.29 17.02 0.03
CA GLN A 3 10.17 17.98 1.14
C GLN A 3 10.09 17.32 2.53
N ILE A 4 9.55 16.10 2.65
CA ILE A 4 9.46 15.38 3.94
C ILE A 4 10.87 14.99 4.38
N PHE A 5 11.64 14.37 3.47
CA PHE A 5 13.04 14.02 3.72
C PHE A 5 13.91 15.26 3.96
N ASP A 6 13.76 16.31 3.16
CA ASP A 6 14.51 17.56 3.33
C ASP A 6 14.27 18.17 4.72
N THR A 7 13.03 18.08 5.23
CA THR A 7 12.66 18.57 6.57
C THR A 7 13.27 17.69 7.66
N LEU A 8 13.20 16.37 7.52
CA LEU A 8 13.71 15.42 8.53
C LEU A 8 15.24 15.44 8.61
N GLU A 9 15.93 15.52 7.49
CA GLU A 9 17.39 15.69 7.45
C GLU A 9 17.83 17.02 8.07
N GLY A 10 17.05 18.10 7.83
CA GLY A 10 17.31 19.42 8.44
C GLY A 10 17.14 19.45 9.96
N GLN A 11 16.42 18.51 10.56
CA GLN A 11 16.20 18.42 12.00
C GLN A 11 17.34 17.69 12.74
N ASN A 12 18.31 17.12 12.02
CA ASN A 12 19.49 16.41 12.54
C ASN A 12 19.16 15.42 13.68
N THR A 13 18.01 14.74 13.56
CA THR A 13 17.46 13.80 14.53
C THR A 13 17.28 12.45 13.85
N ASP A 14 17.50 11.36 14.59
CA ASP A 14 17.24 10.01 14.10
C ASP A 14 15.73 9.83 13.83
N TYR A 15 15.39 9.42 12.60
CA TYR A 15 14.02 9.10 12.19
C TYR A 15 13.97 7.71 11.58
N SER A 16 12.82 7.04 11.69
CA SER A 16 12.57 5.76 11.04
C SER A 16 11.28 5.86 10.26
N MET A 17 11.37 5.84 8.93
CA MET A 17 10.20 5.88 8.08
C MET A 17 9.77 4.50 7.62
N LYS A 18 8.48 4.22 7.78
CA LYS A 18 7.82 3.06 7.20
C LYS A 18 6.69 3.51 6.29
N VAL A 19 6.48 2.74 5.24
CA VAL A 19 5.47 3.04 4.23
C VAL A 19 4.59 1.82 3.99
N THR A 20 3.28 2.03 3.92
CA THR A 20 2.33 1.06 3.39
C THR A 20 1.70 1.62 2.12
N PHE A 21 1.44 0.74 1.15
CA PHE A 21 0.78 1.13 -0.09
C PHE A 21 -0.26 0.08 -0.49
N PHE A 22 -1.51 0.51 -0.58
CA PHE A 22 -2.64 -0.38 -0.84
C PHE A 22 -3.69 0.29 -1.73
N GLU A 23 -4.48 -0.57 -2.35
CA GLU A 23 -5.64 -0.24 -3.16
C GLU A 23 -6.90 -0.68 -2.43
N LEU A 24 -7.96 0.12 -2.54
CA LEU A 24 -9.31 -0.26 -2.15
C LEU A 24 -10.16 -0.28 -3.43
N TYR A 25 -10.62 -1.47 -3.81
CA TYR A 25 -11.49 -1.67 -4.97
C TYR A 25 -12.65 -2.59 -4.58
N ASN A 26 -13.89 -2.15 -4.81
CA ASN A 26 -15.09 -2.92 -4.49
C ASN A 26 -15.12 -3.43 -3.03
N GLU A 27 -14.78 -2.56 -2.07
CA GLU A 27 -14.65 -2.88 -0.63
C GLU A 27 -13.61 -3.97 -0.30
N GLU A 28 -12.84 -4.41 -1.28
CA GLU A 28 -11.72 -5.34 -1.12
C GLU A 28 -10.41 -4.54 -1.08
N ILE A 29 -9.58 -4.84 -0.09
CA ILE A 29 -8.27 -4.21 0.07
C ILE A 29 -7.24 -5.11 -0.60
N THR A 30 -6.40 -4.51 -1.43
CA THR A 30 -5.24 -5.17 -2.02
C THR A 30 -3.96 -4.48 -1.57
N ASP A 31 -3.07 -5.23 -0.94
CA ASP A 31 -1.73 -4.74 -0.60
C ASP A 31 -0.86 -4.70 -1.87
N LEU A 32 -0.43 -3.49 -2.27
CA LEU A 32 0.34 -3.27 -3.50
C LEU A 32 1.83 -3.53 -3.30
N ILE A 33 2.33 -3.63 -2.07
CA ILE A 33 3.77 -3.79 -1.77
C ILE A 33 4.12 -5.13 -1.12
N ALA A 34 3.12 -5.94 -0.77
CA ALA A 34 3.27 -7.31 -0.28
C ALA A 34 4.38 -8.10 -1.00
N LEU A 35 5.32 -8.68 -0.27
CA LEU A 35 6.43 -9.44 -0.87
C LEU A 35 5.89 -10.59 -1.73
N GLU A 36 6.42 -10.76 -2.95
CA GLU A 36 6.04 -11.89 -3.79
C GLU A 36 6.73 -13.14 -3.28
N GLU A 37 5.98 -14.01 -2.60
CA GLU A 37 6.45 -15.36 -2.35
C GLU A 37 6.19 -16.23 -3.59
N PRO A 38 7.25 -16.72 -4.27
CA PRO A 38 7.11 -17.48 -5.51
C PRO A 38 6.40 -18.83 -5.31
N SER A 39 6.30 -19.28 -4.06
CA SER A 39 5.60 -20.50 -3.64
C SER A 39 4.09 -20.34 -3.46
N LYS A 40 3.54 -19.12 -3.43
CA LYS A 40 2.12 -18.86 -3.20
C LYS A 40 1.41 -18.48 -4.50
N SER A 41 0.37 -19.22 -4.84
CA SER A 41 -0.57 -18.91 -5.93
C SER A 41 -1.19 -17.52 -5.74
N SER A 42 -1.58 -16.83 -6.82
CA SER A 42 -2.23 -15.50 -6.74
C SER A 42 -3.45 -15.48 -5.81
N GLU A 43 -4.18 -16.59 -5.72
CA GLU A 43 -5.33 -16.77 -4.83
C GLU A 43 -4.94 -16.93 -3.35
N GLU A 44 -3.78 -17.53 -3.04
CA GLU A 44 -3.26 -17.62 -1.67
C GLU A 44 -2.65 -16.30 -1.19
N ARG A 45 -2.16 -15.46 -2.12
CA ARG A 45 -1.69 -14.10 -1.82
C ARG A 45 -2.85 -13.18 -1.43
N GLN A 46 -4.01 -13.33 -2.06
CA GLN A 46 -5.25 -12.62 -1.70
C GLN A 46 -5.88 -13.10 -0.38
N LYS A 47 -5.43 -14.23 0.18
CA LYS A 47 -5.93 -14.75 1.47
C LYS A 47 -5.27 -14.11 2.70
N LYS A 48 -4.32 -13.18 2.56
CA LYS A 48 -3.81 -12.43 3.71
C LYS A 48 -5.00 -11.62 4.27
N PRO A 49 -5.49 -11.90 5.49
CA PRO A 49 -6.69 -11.25 5.99
C PRO A 49 -6.38 -9.79 6.31
N LEU A 50 -6.68 -8.90 5.36
CA LEU A 50 -6.63 -7.46 5.57
C LEU A 50 -7.93 -7.02 6.23
N SER A 51 -7.83 -6.34 7.37
CA SER A 51 -8.99 -5.91 8.13
C SER A 51 -9.01 -4.39 8.25
N LEU A 52 -10.12 -3.80 7.82
CA LEU A 52 -10.46 -2.40 8.05
C LEU A 52 -10.98 -2.24 9.48
N MET A 53 -10.30 -1.42 10.28
CA MET A 53 -10.67 -1.12 11.66
C MET A 53 -10.72 0.40 11.84
N GLU A 54 -11.61 0.88 12.69
CA GLU A 54 -11.57 2.25 13.19
C GLU A 54 -10.67 2.28 14.44
N ASP A 55 -9.73 3.20 14.50
CA ASP A 55 -9.00 3.46 15.73
C ASP A 55 -9.91 4.18 16.74
N GLY A 56 -9.49 4.26 18.01
CA GLY A 56 -10.26 4.96 19.05
C GLY A 56 -10.42 6.48 18.84
N LYS A 57 -9.96 7.02 17.71
CA LYS A 57 -10.02 8.44 17.34
C LYS A 57 -10.85 8.67 16.07
N GLY A 58 -11.52 7.64 15.54
CA GLY A 58 -12.31 7.73 14.30
C GLY A 58 -11.48 7.65 13.02
N CYS A 59 -10.18 7.37 13.11
CA CYS A 59 -9.32 7.16 11.94
C CYS A 59 -9.41 5.70 11.49
N VAL A 60 -9.63 5.51 10.20
CA VAL A 60 -9.69 4.19 9.59
C VAL A 60 -8.28 3.66 9.35
N VAL A 61 -7.94 2.53 9.98
CA VAL A 61 -6.66 1.83 9.89
C VAL A 61 -6.87 0.46 9.27
N VAL A 62 -5.98 0.10 8.33
CA VAL A 62 -5.96 -1.23 7.73
C VAL A 62 -4.90 -2.08 8.42
N ARG A 63 -5.29 -3.21 9.02
CA ARG A 63 -4.36 -4.18 9.61
C ARG A 63 -3.95 -5.25 8.60
N GLY A 64 -2.70 -5.73 8.75
CA GLY A 64 -2.15 -6.83 7.95
C GLY A 64 -1.43 -6.39 6.67
N LEU A 65 -1.42 -5.08 6.37
CA LEU A 65 -0.60 -4.52 5.30
C LEU A 65 0.87 -4.71 5.60
N GLU A 66 1.63 -5.01 4.55
CA GLU A 66 3.08 -4.99 4.58
C GLU A 66 3.58 -3.56 4.80
N GLU A 67 4.60 -3.42 5.64
CA GLU A 67 5.28 -2.15 5.89
C GLU A 67 6.71 -2.24 5.38
N GLU A 68 7.12 -1.30 4.55
CA GLU A 68 8.49 -1.24 4.04
C GLU A 68 9.23 -0.05 4.65
N ALA A 69 10.42 -0.32 5.21
CA ALA A 69 11.28 0.72 5.73
C ALA A 69 11.92 1.50 4.56
N VAL A 70 11.86 2.83 4.64
CA VAL A 70 12.41 3.72 3.61
C VAL A 70 13.39 4.70 4.23
N TYR A 71 14.47 4.97 3.50
CA TYR A 71 15.58 5.81 3.96
C TYR A 71 15.81 7.01 3.04
N SER A 72 15.19 7.00 1.86
CA SER A 72 15.27 8.09 0.91
C SER A 72 13.96 8.31 0.16
N ALA A 73 13.83 9.50 -0.43
CA ALA A 73 12.75 9.80 -1.36
C ALA A 73 12.73 8.82 -2.55
N ASN A 74 13.90 8.31 -2.96
CA ASN A 74 14.03 7.38 -4.06
C ASN A 74 13.43 6.00 -3.74
N ASP A 75 13.54 5.55 -2.49
CA ASP A 75 12.94 4.29 -2.04
C ASP A 75 11.43 4.34 -2.19
N ILE A 76 10.81 5.47 -1.81
CA ILE A 76 9.37 5.67 -1.98
C ILE A 76 8.98 5.68 -3.47
N TYR A 77 9.77 6.32 -4.34
CA TYR A 77 9.47 6.31 -5.78
C TYR A 77 9.56 4.91 -6.39
N ASN A 78 10.57 4.13 -6.02
CA ASN A 78 10.71 2.73 -6.46
C ASN A 78 9.55 1.87 -5.96
N LEU A 79 9.14 2.06 -4.70
CA LEU A 79 7.99 1.39 -4.10
C LEU A 79 6.69 1.72 -4.85
N LEU A 80 6.47 2.99 -5.19
CA LEU A 80 5.31 3.43 -5.98
C LEU A 80 5.31 2.82 -7.38
N GLU A 81 6.46 2.78 -8.06
CA GLU A 81 6.58 2.16 -9.39
C GLU A 81 6.24 0.66 -9.34
N ARG A 82 6.79 -0.06 -8.34
CA ARG A 82 6.49 -1.48 -8.13
C ARG A 82 5.01 -1.72 -7.80
N GLY A 83 4.43 -0.91 -6.92
CA GLY A 83 3.01 -0.99 -6.59
C GLY A 83 2.11 -0.70 -7.80
N ALA A 84 2.46 0.30 -8.62
CA ALA A 84 1.74 0.62 -9.85
C ALA A 84 1.84 -0.48 -10.92
N ALA A 85 2.99 -1.17 -11.02
CA ALA A 85 3.13 -2.33 -11.88
C ALA A 85 2.20 -3.48 -11.45
N ARG A 86 2.15 -3.76 -10.14
CA ARG A 86 1.29 -4.80 -9.58
C ARG A 86 -0.18 -4.50 -9.74
N ARG A 87 -0.58 -3.24 -9.56
CA ARG A 87 -1.93 -2.77 -9.84
C ARG A 87 -2.34 -3.06 -11.29
N ARG A 88 -1.50 -2.76 -12.28
CA ARG A 88 -1.81 -3.08 -13.70
C ARG A 88 -2.04 -4.57 -13.92
N THR A 89 -1.28 -5.42 -13.23
CA THR A 89 -1.49 -6.88 -13.27
C THR A 89 -2.79 -7.29 -12.58
N ALA A 90 -3.09 -6.74 -11.40
CA ALA A 90 -4.31 -6.98 -10.65
C ALA A 90 -5.56 -6.52 -11.42
N ASP A 91 -5.53 -5.32 -12.00
CA ASP A 91 -6.59 -4.77 -12.85
C ASP A 91 -6.86 -5.68 -14.05
N THR A 92 -5.83 -6.24 -14.69
CA THR A 92 -6.03 -7.14 -15.84
C THR A 92 -6.69 -8.46 -15.42
N LEU A 93 -6.39 -8.94 -14.21
CA LEU A 93 -6.98 -10.16 -13.64
C LEU A 93 -8.41 -9.91 -13.12
N LEU A 94 -8.65 -8.75 -12.49
CA LEU A 94 -9.92 -8.37 -11.87
C LEU A 94 -10.94 -7.81 -12.88
N ASN A 95 -10.50 -7.13 -13.95
CA ASN A 95 -11.38 -6.63 -15.02
C ASN A 95 -12.07 -7.75 -15.82
N LYS A 96 -11.62 -9.01 -15.70
CA LYS A 96 -12.38 -10.16 -16.22
C LYS A 96 -13.65 -10.47 -15.40
N ARG A 97 -13.85 -9.86 -14.22
CA ARG A 97 -14.85 -10.29 -13.24
C ARG A 97 -16.08 -9.38 -13.05
N SER A 98 -16.14 -8.12 -13.50
CA SER A 98 -17.45 -7.45 -13.56
C SER A 98 -17.54 -6.24 -14.48
N SER A 99 -18.66 -6.17 -15.19
CA SER A 99 -19.34 -4.91 -15.45
C SER A 99 -20.30 -4.68 -14.28
N ARG A 100 -20.23 -3.53 -13.61
CA ARG A 100 -21.27 -2.82 -12.83
C ARG A 100 -20.82 -2.37 -11.42
N SER A 101 -21.20 -1.11 -11.15
CA SER A 101 -21.59 -0.52 -9.86
C SER A 101 -20.53 0.17 -8.98
N HIS A 102 -20.57 1.52 -9.00
CA HIS A 102 -20.38 2.44 -7.86
C HIS A 102 -19.18 2.24 -6.90
N SER A 103 -18.00 1.86 -7.38
CA SER A 103 -16.81 1.79 -6.53
C SER A 103 -15.90 3.00 -6.73
N VAL A 104 -15.60 3.72 -5.64
CA VAL A 104 -14.58 4.77 -5.62
C VAL A 104 -13.22 4.11 -5.59
N PHE A 105 -12.42 4.38 -6.62
CA PHE A 105 -11.05 3.94 -6.69
C PHE A 105 -10.17 4.87 -5.82
N SER A 106 -9.33 4.33 -4.94
CA SER A 106 -8.42 5.15 -4.11
C SER A 106 -7.10 4.43 -3.81
N ASP A 107 -6.00 5.01 -4.30
CA ASP A 107 -4.63 4.66 -3.92
C ASP A 107 -4.30 5.35 -2.59
N LYS A 108 -3.84 4.61 -1.57
CA LYS A 108 -3.46 5.18 -0.28
C LYS A 108 -2.02 4.82 0.08
N LEU A 109 -1.21 5.86 0.30
CA LEU A 109 0.15 5.78 0.82
C LEU A 109 0.14 6.30 2.27
N THR A 110 0.49 5.45 3.23
CA THR A 110 0.63 5.87 4.64
C THR A 110 2.11 5.90 5.01
N ILE A 111 2.57 7.01 5.58
CA ILE A 111 3.95 7.19 6.05
C ILE A 111 3.92 7.29 7.58
N TYR A 112 4.68 6.44 8.24
CA TYR A 112 4.96 6.51 9.68
C TYR A 112 6.36 7.09 9.83
N VAL A 113 6.51 8.17 10.60
CA VAL A 113 7.79 8.86 10.89
C VAL A 113 8.11 8.73 12.37
#